data_AF-A0AAV9YY49-F1
#
_entry.id   AF-A0AAV9YY49-F1
#
_cell.length_a   1.000
_cell.length_b   1.000
_cell.length_c   1.000
_cell.angle_alpha   90.00
_cell.angle_beta   90.00
_cell.angle_gamma   90.00
#
_symmetry.space_group_name_H-M   'P 1'
#
loop_
_entity.id
_entity.type
_entity.pdbx_description
1 polymer ?
#
loop_
_entity_poly.entity_id
_entity_poly.type
_entity_poly.pdbx_seq_one_letter_code
_entity_poly.pdbx_strand_id
1 'polypeptide(L)'
;ILGELFDAWMNRSMPHIERRPGSLAQTLYCFTIWRHNIVAAEHRFPDLFQKQSSFLADTSFNILMRLCDQFILLTLTHLQYYPAIPFMPWHHGTHFLEHFFGIARCFIADFTFGQFIEMYRHLLIRQRILSSDQYSTKREKDSNNGYCFDFVDSGLQPREFAALKAVPRPVTVCLWSKLSIDRPVDLNLKWDDKIIDLVD
;
A
#
# COMPACT_ATOMS: atom_id res chain seq x y z
N ILE A 1 12.45 4.84 -8.84
CA ILE A 1 11.94 5.60 -7.69
C ILE A 1 10.43 5.40 -7.51
N LEU A 2 9.53 6.14 -8.17
CA LEU A 2 8.08 5.95 -7.94
C LEU A 2 7.57 4.56 -8.36
N GLY A 3 8.04 4.01 -9.49
CA GLY A 3 7.70 2.64 -9.89
C GLY A 3 8.08 1.61 -8.82
N GLU A 4 9.27 1.74 -8.22
CA GLU A 4 9.75 0.85 -7.16
C GLU A 4 8.92 0.98 -5.87
N LEU A 5 8.42 2.18 -5.54
CA LEU A 5 7.47 2.40 -4.45
C LEU A 5 6.15 1.63 -4.70
N PHE A 6 5.61 1.73 -5.92
CA PHE A 6 4.38 1.03 -6.29
C PHE A 6 4.59 -0.49 -6.37
N ASP A 7 5.73 -0.95 -6.87
CA ASP A 7 6.11 -2.36 -6.85
C ASP A 7 6.24 -2.87 -5.42
N ALA A 8 6.80 -2.05 -4.51
CA ALA A 8 6.84 -2.38 -3.09
C ALA A 8 5.43 -2.62 -2.53
N TRP A 9 4.42 -1.90 -3.01
CA TRP A 9 3.05 -2.06 -2.53
C TRP A 9 2.31 -3.24 -3.18
N MET A 10 2.46 -3.40 -4.50
CA MET A 10 1.60 -4.30 -5.28
C MET A 10 2.24 -5.63 -5.65
N ASN A 11 3.57 -5.72 -5.73
CA ASN A 11 4.25 -6.94 -6.16
C ASN A 11 4.06 -8.04 -5.12
N ARG A 12 3.56 -9.21 -5.52
CA ARG A 12 3.27 -10.34 -4.63
C ARG A 12 4.52 -11.12 -4.23
N SER A 13 5.49 -11.24 -5.13
CA SER A 13 6.68 -12.08 -4.97
C SER A 13 7.85 -11.35 -4.32
N MET A 14 7.76 -10.02 -4.14
CA MET A 14 8.83 -9.24 -3.50
C MET A 14 8.91 -9.53 -1.99
N PRO A 15 10.09 -9.90 -1.46
CA PRO A 15 10.26 -10.17 -0.03
C PRO A 15 10.31 -8.88 0.80
N HIS A 16 9.94 -8.93 2.09
CA HIS A 16 9.93 -7.72 2.93
C HIS A 16 11.31 -7.09 3.16
N ILE A 17 12.38 -7.85 2.95
CA ILE A 17 13.76 -7.36 3.03
C ILE A 17 14.17 -6.53 1.81
N GLU A 18 13.50 -6.67 0.67
CA GLU A 18 13.71 -5.84 -0.52
C GLU A 18 12.68 -4.69 -0.55
N ARG A 19 11.45 -4.99 -0.14
CA ARG A 19 10.31 -4.05 -0.07
C ARG A 19 10.52 -2.89 0.90
N ARG A 20 11.09 -3.13 2.09
CA ARG A 20 11.22 -2.10 3.14
C ARG A 20 12.50 -1.24 3.02
N PRO A 21 13.70 -1.84 2.92
CA PRO A 21 14.96 -1.10 3.00
C PRO A 21 15.41 -0.53 1.66
N GLY A 22 15.02 -1.14 0.54
CA GLY A 22 15.42 -0.71 -0.80
C GLY A 22 14.50 0.38 -1.32
N SER A 23 13.30 -0.01 -1.74
CA SER A 23 12.41 0.87 -2.52
C SER A 23 11.81 2.04 -1.73
N LEU A 24 11.32 1.81 -0.51
CA LEU A 24 10.67 2.87 0.29
C LEU A 24 11.68 3.88 0.83
N ALA A 25 12.81 3.41 1.37
CA ALA A 25 13.85 4.29 1.89
C ALA A 25 14.52 5.08 0.76
N GLN A 26 14.80 4.45 -0.38
CA GLN A 26 15.31 5.14 -1.56
C GLN A 26 14.32 6.20 -2.04
N THR A 27 13.02 5.89 -2.03
CA THR A 27 11.98 6.86 -2.41
C THR A 27 11.95 8.06 -1.47
N LEU A 28 11.90 7.83 -0.15
CA LEU A 28 11.97 8.88 0.87
C LEU A 28 13.22 9.75 0.73
N TYR A 29 14.38 9.12 0.53
CA TYR A 29 15.66 9.78 0.39
C TYR A 29 15.73 10.64 -0.88
N CYS A 30 15.33 10.07 -2.02
CA CYS A 30 15.29 10.79 -3.29
C CYS A 30 14.36 12.00 -3.24
N PHE A 31 13.16 11.87 -2.67
CA PHE A 31 12.22 12.99 -2.54
C PHE A 31 12.73 14.08 -1.60
N THR A 32 13.41 13.71 -0.52
CA THR A 32 14.00 14.67 0.43
C THR A 32 15.16 15.44 -0.20
N ILE A 33 16.08 14.74 -0.88
CA ILE A 33 17.19 15.37 -1.62
C ILE A 33 16.66 16.25 -2.74
N TRP A 34 15.66 15.79 -3.48
CA TRP A 34 15.08 16.58 -4.56
C TRP A 34 14.50 17.88 -4.02
N ARG A 35 13.71 17.82 -2.93
CA ARG A 35 13.20 19.03 -2.27
C ARG A 35 14.31 19.96 -1.82
N HIS A 36 15.36 19.42 -1.20
CA HIS A 36 16.50 20.22 -0.73
C HIS A 36 17.24 20.91 -1.90
N ASN A 37 17.45 20.21 -3.01
CA ASN A 37 18.07 20.79 -4.21
C ASN A 37 17.22 21.89 -4.83
N ILE A 38 15.88 21.72 -4.89
CA ILE A 38 15.00 22.77 -5.41
C ILE A 38 15.01 24.01 -4.52
N VAL A 39 15.00 23.85 -3.19
CA VAL A 39 15.13 24.97 -2.25
C VAL A 39 16.49 25.67 -2.40
N ALA A 40 17.58 24.92 -2.50
CA ALA A 40 18.91 25.49 -2.73
C ALA A 40 19.00 26.21 -4.09
N ALA A 41 18.35 25.68 -5.13
CA ALA A 41 18.30 26.28 -6.46
C ALA A 41 17.44 27.56 -6.48
N GLU A 42 16.33 27.59 -5.75
CA GLU A 42 15.49 28.78 -5.54
C GLU A 42 16.27 29.91 -4.86
N HIS A 43 17.08 29.59 -3.84
CA HIS A 43 17.97 30.58 -3.21
C HIS A 43 19.05 31.11 -4.15
N ARG A 44 19.56 30.27 -5.07
CA ARG A 44 20.65 30.65 -5.98
C ARG A 44 20.16 31.36 -7.23
N PHE A 45 18.97 31.01 -7.71
CA PHE A 45 18.38 31.50 -8.95
C PHE A 45 16.86 31.68 -8.78
N PRO A 46 16.42 32.69 -8.01
CA PRO A 46 15.01 32.90 -7.67
C PRO A 46 14.13 33.20 -8.90
N ASP A 47 14.71 33.75 -9.97
CA ASP A 47 14.01 34.06 -11.21
C ASP A 47 13.70 32.81 -12.06
N LEU A 48 14.45 31.73 -11.86
CA LEU A 48 14.38 30.49 -12.66
C LEU A 48 13.71 29.34 -11.91
N PHE A 49 13.94 29.24 -10.60
CA PHE A 49 13.40 28.17 -9.78
C PHE A 49 12.48 28.76 -8.73
N GLN A 50 11.19 28.46 -8.85
CA GLN A 50 10.21 28.70 -7.80
C GLN A 50 9.75 27.34 -7.28
N LYS A 51 9.81 27.15 -5.96
CA LYS A 51 9.42 25.88 -5.34
C LYS A 51 8.01 25.44 -5.73
N GLN A 52 7.08 26.38 -5.87
CA GLN A 52 5.67 26.12 -6.20
C GLN A 52 5.46 25.57 -7.61
N SER A 53 6.34 25.89 -8.57
CA SER A 53 6.23 25.46 -9.97
C SER A 53 7.19 24.32 -10.32
N SER A 54 8.32 24.24 -9.61
CA SER A 54 9.43 23.33 -9.93
C SER A 54 9.44 22.05 -9.09
N PHE A 55 8.61 21.99 -8.04
CA PHE A 55 8.47 20.83 -7.18
C PHE A 55 7.01 20.39 -7.07
N LEU A 56 6.81 19.19 -6.53
CA LEU A 56 5.49 18.68 -6.18
C LEU A 56 4.79 19.63 -5.19
N ALA A 57 3.47 19.79 -5.31
CA ALA A 57 2.68 20.52 -4.34
C ALA A 57 2.95 20.01 -2.91
N ASP A 58 3.09 20.93 -1.94
CA ASP A 58 3.46 20.56 -0.56
C ASP A 58 2.48 19.53 0.04
N THR A 59 1.20 19.60 -0.30
CA THR A 59 0.18 18.62 0.10
C THR A 59 0.50 17.22 -0.41
N SER A 60 0.77 17.08 -1.71
CA SER A 60 1.07 15.78 -2.33
C SER A 60 2.38 15.21 -1.82
N PHE A 61 3.39 16.05 -1.58
CA PHE A 61 4.64 15.64 -0.94
C PHE A 61 4.39 15.07 0.46
N ASN A 62 3.63 15.79 1.29
CA ASN A 62 3.32 15.35 2.64
C ASN A 62 2.54 14.02 2.66
N ILE A 63 1.61 13.82 1.71
CA ILE A 63 0.88 12.56 1.56
C ILE A 63 1.83 11.41 1.22
N LEU A 64 2.73 11.58 0.24
CA LEU A 64 3.69 10.55 -0.16
C LEU A 64 4.63 10.17 0.99
N MET A 65 5.13 11.16 1.72
CA MET A 65 6.01 10.94 2.88
C MET A 65 5.27 10.18 3.98
N ARG A 66 4.04 10.62 4.32
CA ARG A 66 3.19 9.93 5.31
C ARG A 66 2.86 8.50 4.91
N LEU A 67 2.56 8.26 3.64
CA LEU A 67 2.27 6.91 3.14
C LEU A 67 3.46 5.97 3.35
N CYS A 68 4.68 6.45 3.06
CA CYS A 68 5.89 5.67 3.28
C CYS A 68 6.14 5.39 4.77
N ASP A 69 6.01 6.41 5.64
CA ASP A 69 6.21 6.26 7.08
C ASP A 69 5.17 5.32 7.71
N GLN A 70 3.89 5.48 7.35
CA GLN A 70 2.80 4.62 7.81
C GLN A 70 2.97 3.18 7.34
N PHE A 71 3.45 2.96 6.12
CA PHE A 71 3.67 1.61 5.61
C PHE A 71 4.78 0.88 6.38
N ILE A 72 5.88 1.59 6.68
CA ILE A 72 6.97 1.05 7.48
C ILE A 72 6.44 0.70 8.89
N LEU A 73 5.73 1.63 9.52
CA LEU A 73 5.17 1.44 10.86
C LEU A 73 4.18 0.27 10.91
N LEU A 74 3.26 0.19 9.94
CA LEU A 74 2.29 -0.89 9.83
C LEU A 74 2.98 -2.24 9.66
N THR A 75 4.02 -2.31 8.82
CA THR A 75 4.76 -3.55 8.61
C THR A 75 5.49 -3.98 9.90
N LEU A 76 6.11 -3.06 10.63
CA LEU A 76 6.80 -3.37 11.89
C LEU A 76 5.82 -3.85 12.95
N THR A 77 4.72 -3.12 13.11
CA THR A 77 3.65 -3.44 14.07
C THR A 77 3.04 -4.81 13.76
N HIS A 78 2.72 -5.09 12.49
CA HIS A 78 2.16 -6.38 12.09
C HIS A 78 3.10 -7.54 12.40
N LEU A 79 4.41 -7.38 12.16
CA LEU A 79 5.40 -8.41 12.48
C LEU A 79 5.56 -8.64 14.00
N GLN A 80 5.33 -7.61 14.81
CA GLN A 80 5.38 -7.70 16.27
C GLN A 80 4.15 -8.45 16.83
N TYR A 81 2.94 -8.09 16.37
CA TYR A 81 1.69 -8.66 16.91
C TYR A 81 1.29 -9.99 16.25
N TYR A 82 1.66 -10.22 14.98
CA TYR A 82 1.25 -11.39 14.20
C TYR A 82 2.44 -12.11 13.55
N PRO A 83 3.42 -12.64 14.32
CA PRO A 83 4.63 -13.25 13.77
C PRO A 83 4.36 -14.52 12.95
N ALA A 84 3.22 -15.19 13.18
CA ALA A 84 2.82 -16.38 12.45
C ALA A 84 2.28 -16.09 11.04
N ILE A 85 1.78 -14.87 10.80
CA ILE A 85 1.09 -14.48 9.57
C ILE A 85 1.99 -13.47 8.82
N PRO A 86 2.34 -13.71 7.55
CA PRO A 86 3.11 -12.72 6.80
C PRO A 86 2.25 -11.49 6.50
N PHE A 87 2.88 -10.31 6.54
CA PHE A 87 2.22 -9.09 6.11
C PHE A 87 2.06 -9.10 4.59
N MET A 88 0.86 -8.80 4.09
CA MET A 88 0.57 -8.80 2.65
C MET A 88 0.07 -7.43 2.17
N PRO A 89 0.98 -6.53 1.76
CA PRO A 89 0.67 -5.16 1.34
C PRO A 89 -0.44 -5.01 0.30
N TRP A 90 -0.46 -5.90 -0.69
CA TRP A 90 -1.40 -5.84 -1.82
C TRP A 90 -2.85 -6.10 -1.40
N HIS A 91 -3.09 -6.76 -0.25
CA HIS A 91 -4.43 -6.95 0.30
C HIS A 91 -5.00 -5.66 0.92
N HIS A 92 -4.16 -4.67 1.21
CA HIS A 92 -4.56 -3.40 1.83
C HIS A 92 -4.84 -2.27 0.81
N GLY A 93 -4.85 -2.57 -0.49
CA GLY A 93 -5.16 -1.60 -1.54
C GLY A 93 -6.66 -1.45 -1.85
N THR A 94 -7.02 -0.39 -2.57
CA THR A 94 -8.40 -0.15 -3.08
C THR A 94 -8.73 -0.89 -4.36
N HIS A 95 -7.75 -1.58 -4.96
CA HIS A 95 -7.89 -2.25 -6.24
C HIS A 95 -9.08 -3.22 -6.28
N PHE A 96 -9.34 -3.96 -5.19
CA PHE A 96 -10.54 -4.80 -5.06
C PHE A 96 -11.84 -4.00 -5.26
N LEU A 97 -11.93 -2.82 -4.62
CA LEU A 97 -13.10 -1.97 -4.70
C LEU A 97 -13.29 -1.41 -6.12
N GLU A 98 -12.20 -1.00 -6.78
CA GLU A 98 -12.25 -0.51 -8.16
C GLU A 98 -12.81 -1.55 -9.12
N HIS A 99 -12.34 -2.81 -9.03
CA HIS A 99 -12.86 -3.90 -9.84
C HIS A 99 -14.29 -4.27 -9.48
N PHE A 100 -14.60 -4.33 -8.19
CA PHE A 100 -15.96 -4.59 -7.74
C PHE A 100 -16.94 -3.53 -8.28
N PHE A 101 -16.55 -2.25 -8.27
CA PHE A 101 -17.33 -1.18 -8.88
C PHE A 101 -17.32 -1.23 -10.42
N GLY A 102 -16.24 -1.71 -11.04
CA GLY A 102 -16.19 -1.97 -12.48
C GLY A 102 -17.22 -3.02 -12.91
N ILE A 103 -17.24 -4.15 -12.21
CA ILE A 103 -18.21 -5.24 -12.41
C ILE A 103 -19.64 -4.75 -12.14
N ALA A 104 -19.84 -3.98 -11.07
CA ALA A 104 -21.13 -3.35 -10.77
C ALA A 104 -21.65 -2.51 -11.95
N ARG A 105 -20.78 -1.71 -12.58
CA ARG A 105 -21.12 -0.89 -13.75
C ARG A 105 -21.41 -1.72 -15.01
N CYS A 106 -20.86 -2.92 -15.13
CA CYS A 106 -21.22 -3.84 -16.22
C CYS A 106 -22.67 -4.33 -16.11
N PHE A 107 -23.24 -4.40 -14.90
CA PHE A 107 -24.65 -4.72 -14.72
C PHE A 107 -25.55 -3.51 -14.95
N ILE A 108 -25.21 -2.37 -14.34
CA ILE A 108 -25.95 -1.11 -14.44
C ILE A 108 -24.93 0.03 -14.45
N ALA A 109 -24.80 0.74 -15.58
CA ALA A 109 -23.75 1.76 -15.77
C ALA A 109 -23.80 2.88 -14.71
N ASP A 110 -24.99 3.43 -14.48
CA ASP A 110 -25.25 4.50 -13.51
C ASP A 110 -26.26 4.01 -12.45
N PHE A 111 -25.77 3.22 -11.49
CA PHE A 111 -26.62 2.70 -10.42
C PHE A 111 -26.79 3.71 -9.28
N THR A 112 -28.00 3.77 -8.73
CA THR A 112 -28.29 4.43 -7.45
C THR A 112 -27.88 3.56 -6.26
N PHE A 113 -27.76 4.15 -5.07
CA PHE A 113 -27.43 3.38 -3.86
C PHE A 113 -28.41 2.22 -3.59
N GLY A 114 -29.71 2.41 -3.86
CA GLY A 114 -30.72 1.36 -3.71
C GLY A 114 -30.46 0.15 -4.62
N GLN A 115 -30.17 0.42 -5.90
CA GLN A 115 -29.83 -0.61 -6.89
C GLN A 115 -28.52 -1.33 -6.54
N PHE A 116 -27.56 -0.61 -5.96
CA PHE A 116 -26.32 -1.20 -5.47
C PHE A 116 -26.57 -2.23 -4.34
N ILE A 117 -27.41 -1.89 -3.37
CA ILE A 117 -27.76 -2.79 -2.26
C ILE A 117 -28.48 -4.05 -2.77
N GLU A 118 -29.38 -3.89 -3.74
CA GLU A 118 -30.06 -5.02 -4.38
C GLU A 118 -29.08 -5.95 -5.10
N MET A 119 -28.17 -5.38 -5.90
CA MET A 119 -27.11 -6.14 -6.56
C MET A 119 -26.22 -6.87 -5.55
N TYR A 120 -25.82 -6.21 -4.47
CA TYR A 120 -25.03 -6.84 -3.41
C TYR A 120 -25.74 -8.03 -2.76
N ARG A 121 -27.06 -7.93 -2.51
CA ARG A 121 -27.86 -9.06 -2.01
C ARG A 121 -27.85 -10.24 -2.98
N HIS A 122 -28.01 -9.97 -4.28
CA HIS A 122 -27.92 -11.03 -5.30
C HIS A 122 -26.53 -11.68 -5.34
N LEU A 123 -25.46 -10.90 -5.18
CA LEU A 123 -24.10 -11.43 -5.11
C LEU A 123 -23.91 -12.35 -3.90
N LEU A 124 -24.40 -11.98 -2.72
CA LEU A 124 -24.31 -12.82 -1.51
C LEU A 124 -25.05 -14.17 -1.67
N ILE A 125 -26.24 -14.15 -2.27
CA ILE A 125 -26.99 -15.39 -2.53
C ILE A 125 -26.23 -16.28 -3.50
N ARG A 126 -25.67 -15.71 -4.59
CA ARG A 126 -24.86 -16.45 -5.56
C ARG A 126 -23.60 -17.03 -4.91
N GLN A 127 -22.90 -16.26 -4.08
CA GLN A 127 -21.74 -16.74 -3.33
C GLN A 127 -22.11 -17.93 -2.45
N ARG A 128 -23.24 -17.84 -1.73
CA ARG A 128 -23.72 -18.95 -0.89
C ARG A 128 -24.02 -20.21 -1.70
N ILE A 129 -24.60 -20.07 -2.90
CA ILE A 129 -24.86 -21.20 -3.82
C ILE A 129 -23.54 -21.79 -4.31
N LEU A 130 -22.58 -20.96 -4.74
CA LEU A 130 -21.26 -21.41 -5.18
C LEU A 130 -20.49 -22.14 -4.05
N SER A 131 -20.58 -21.64 -2.82
CA SER A 131 -19.97 -22.30 -1.65
C SER A 131 -20.69 -23.58 -1.21
N SER A 132 -21.89 -23.86 -1.73
CA SER A 132 -22.67 -25.04 -1.34
C SER A 132 -22.29 -26.31 -2.11
N ASP A 133 -21.32 -26.25 -3.02
CA ASP A 133 -20.79 -27.35 -3.86
C ASP A 133 -21.85 -28.07 -4.74
N GLN A 134 -23.09 -27.56 -4.76
CA GLN A 134 -24.21 -28.07 -5.55
C GLN A 134 -24.24 -27.49 -6.98
N TYR A 135 -23.18 -26.82 -7.40
CA TYR A 135 -23.11 -26.13 -8.69
C TYR A 135 -21.94 -26.66 -9.53
N SER A 136 -22.24 -27.26 -10.67
CA SER A 136 -21.25 -27.67 -11.67
C SER A 136 -21.01 -26.52 -12.65
N THR A 137 -19.81 -25.93 -12.62
CA THR A 137 -19.42 -24.90 -13.58
C THR A 137 -19.13 -25.53 -14.95
N LYS A 138 -19.73 -25.00 -16.02
CA LYS A 138 -19.20 -25.22 -17.38
C LYS A 138 -17.99 -24.32 -17.54
N ARG A 139 -16.86 -24.88 -17.98
CA ARG A 139 -15.61 -24.13 -18.22
C ARG A 139 -15.90 -22.97 -19.19
N GLU A 140 -15.79 -21.74 -18.70
CA GLU A 140 -15.89 -20.54 -19.54
C GLU A 140 -14.68 -20.43 -20.48
N LYS A 141 -14.83 -19.68 -21.57
CA LYS A 141 -13.73 -19.38 -22.50
C LYS A 141 -12.64 -18.57 -21.78
N ASP A 142 -11.38 -19.00 -21.90
CA ASP A 142 -10.18 -18.35 -21.33
C ASP A 142 -9.93 -16.91 -21.84
N SER A 143 -10.75 -16.39 -22.77
CA SER A 143 -10.60 -15.06 -23.36
C SER A 143 -10.83 -13.90 -22.38
N ASN A 144 -11.40 -14.16 -21.19
CA ASN A 144 -11.68 -13.14 -20.15
C ASN A 144 -10.76 -13.23 -18.92
N ASN A 145 -9.61 -13.92 -19.01
CA ASN A 145 -8.67 -14.06 -17.88
C ASN A 145 -8.14 -12.75 -17.29
N GLY A 146 -8.29 -11.61 -17.98
CA GLY A 146 -7.93 -10.30 -17.43
C GLY A 146 -8.73 -9.86 -16.20
N TYR A 147 -9.88 -10.48 -15.93
CA TYR A 147 -10.72 -10.21 -14.74
C TYR A 147 -10.73 -11.37 -13.72
N CYS A 148 -9.90 -12.39 -13.93
CA CYS A 148 -9.72 -13.46 -12.94
C CYS A 148 -8.85 -12.94 -11.80
N PHE A 149 -9.48 -12.60 -10.67
CA PHE A 149 -8.76 -12.18 -9.48
C PHE A 149 -8.80 -13.28 -8.41
N ASP A 150 -7.67 -13.97 -8.27
CA ASP A 150 -7.40 -14.80 -7.11
C ASP A 150 -7.07 -13.90 -5.92
N PHE A 151 -8.09 -13.53 -5.15
CA PHE A 151 -7.96 -12.95 -3.81
C PHE A 151 -7.72 -14.02 -2.74
N VAL A 152 -7.99 -15.27 -3.09
CA VAL A 152 -7.64 -16.42 -2.26
C VAL A 152 -6.15 -16.66 -2.44
N ASP A 153 -5.40 -16.78 -1.34
CA ASP A 153 -3.95 -17.01 -1.33
C ASP A 153 -3.51 -18.34 -1.99
N SER A 154 -4.43 -19.03 -2.68
CA SER A 154 -4.26 -20.32 -3.34
C SER A 154 -3.19 -20.36 -4.43
N GLY A 155 -2.65 -19.21 -4.84
CA GLY A 155 -1.55 -19.11 -5.82
C GLY A 155 -0.14 -18.96 -5.21
N LEU A 156 -0.01 -18.65 -3.92
CA LEU A 156 1.30 -18.35 -3.31
C LEU A 156 2.03 -19.63 -2.92
N GLN A 157 3.27 -19.80 -3.41
CA GLN A 157 4.08 -20.96 -3.07
C GLN A 157 4.60 -20.86 -1.63
N PRO A 158 4.83 -21.99 -0.91
CA PRO A 158 5.37 -21.97 0.46
C PRO A 158 6.68 -21.19 0.61
N ARG A 159 7.50 -21.15 -0.46
CA ARG A 159 8.73 -20.36 -0.54
C ARG A 159 8.48 -18.85 -0.51
N GLU A 160 7.44 -18.37 -1.20
CA GLU A 160 7.06 -16.95 -1.21
C GLU A 160 6.51 -16.55 0.16
N PHE A 161 5.69 -17.42 0.78
CA PHE A 161 5.26 -17.25 2.16
C PHE A 161 6.43 -17.12 3.15
N ALA A 162 7.49 -17.92 3.00
CA ALA A 162 8.69 -17.81 3.83
C ALA A 162 9.46 -16.50 3.59
N ALA A 163 9.54 -16.05 2.33
CA ALA A 163 10.18 -14.80 1.95
C ALA A 163 9.43 -13.56 2.50
N LEU A 164 8.11 -13.67 2.63
CA LEU A 164 7.24 -12.69 3.29
C LEU A 164 7.27 -12.78 4.82
N LYS A 165 7.96 -13.75 5.41
CA LYS A 165 8.22 -13.78 6.86
C LYS A 165 9.60 -13.26 7.22
N ALA A 166 10.49 -13.11 6.25
CA ALA A 166 11.85 -12.66 6.49
C ALA A 166 11.89 -11.21 7.00
N VAL A 167 12.43 -11.02 8.21
CA VAL A 167 12.62 -9.71 8.84
C VAL A 167 14.10 -9.32 8.76
N PRO A 168 14.46 -8.09 8.33
CA PRO A 168 15.83 -7.60 8.43
C PRO A 168 16.23 -7.42 9.90
N ARG A 169 17.54 -7.48 10.18
CA ARG A 169 18.06 -7.43 11.55
C ARG A 169 17.63 -6.14 12.28
N PRO A 170 17.42 -6.16 13.61
CA PRO A 170 16.96 -5.01 14.40
C PRO A 170 17.80 -3.73 14.22
N VAL A 171 19.10 -3.88 13.96
CA VAL A 171 20.05 -2.78 13.71
C VAL A 171 19.65 -1.94 12.49
N THR A 172 19.15 -2.59 11.44
CA THR A 172 18.70 -1.93 10.23
C THR A 172 17.47 -1.09 10.57
N VAL A 173 16.48 -1.66 11.27
CA VAL A 173 15.23 -0.98 11.70
C VAL A 173 15.48 0.27 12.55
N CYS A 174 16.40 0.21 13.53
CA CYS A 174 16.75 1.35 14.37
C CYS A 174 17.36 2.52 13.58
N LEU A 175 18.20 2.24 12.58
CA LEU A 175 18.81 3.28 11.73
C LEU A 175 17.74 4.06 10.94
N TRP A 176 16.68 3.38 10.49
CA TRP A 176 15.59 3.97 9.72
C TRP A 176 14.61 4.77 10.58
N SER A 177 14.36 4.30 11.81
CA SER A 177 13.59 5.08 12.78
C SER A 177 14.24 6.44 13.02
N LYS A 178 15.57 6.49 13.14
CA LYS A 178 16.34 7.74 13.27
C LYS A 178 16.26 8.61 12.01
N LEU A 179 16.36 8.02 10.81
CA LEU A 179 16.22 8.74 9.53
C LEU A 179 14.80 9.30 9.28
N SER A 180 13.76 8.68 9.84
CA SER A 180 12.37 9.17 9.74
C SER A 180 12.03 10.18 10.85
N ILE A 181 12.54 9.98 12.07
CA ILE A 181 12.28 10.80 13.26
C ILE A 181 13.06 12.12 13.28
N ASP A 182 14.28 12.19 12.72
CA ASP A 182 15.08 13.43 12.69
C ASP A 182 14.61 14.46 11.63
N ARG A 183 13.44 14.24 11.01
CA ARG A 183 12.81 15.26 10.16
C ARG A 183 11.98 16.21 11.04
N PRO A 184 12.19 17.53 10.99
CA PRO A 184 11.27 18.48 11.61
C PRO A 184 9.98 18.48 10.78
N VAL A 185 9.13 17.48 11.03
CA VAL A 185 7.72 17.57 10.69
C VAL A 185 7.15 18.54 11.71
N ASP A 186 6.66 19.69 11.26
CA ASP A 186 5.86 20.61 12.06
C ASP A 186 4.60 19.85 12.54
N LEU A 187 4.77 19.11 13.63
CA LEU A 187 3.76 18.31 14.31
C LEU A 187 3.06 19.21 15.33
N ASN A 188 2.36 20.22 14.84
CA ASN A 188 1.23 20.81 15.58
C ASN A 188 -0.02 19.90 15.57
N LEU A 189 0.14 18.61 15.30
CA LEU A 189 -0.80 17.59 15.74
C LEU A 189 -0.14 16.80 16.87
N LYS A 190 -0.58 17.08 18.09
CA LYS A 190 -0.41 16.21 19.25
C LYS A 190 -0.87 14.80 18.88
N TRP A 191 0.08 13.92 18.63
CA TRP A 191 -0.16 12.49 18.81
C TRP A 191 0.06 12.26 20.29
N ASP A 192 -1.02 11.98 21.02
CA ASP A 192 -0.96 11.69 22.45
C ASP A 192 0.14 10.66 22.74
N ASP A 193 0.97 10.95 23.73
CA ASP A 193 2.16 10.20 24.19
C ASP A 193 1.86 8.76 24.68
N LYS A 194 0.67 8.22 24.40
CA LYS A 194 0.17 6.94 24.94
C LYS A 194 0.63 5.69 24.20
N ILE A 195 1.39 5.80 23.11
CA ILE A 195 1.90 4.61 22.41
C ILE A 195 3.23 4.13 23.01
N ILE A 196 3.95 4.98 23.74
CA ILE A 196 5.23 4.61 24.37
C ILE A 196 5.01 3.94 25.74
N ASP A 197 3.91 4.24 26.43
CA ASP A 197 3.58 3.69 27.77
C ASP A 197 2.87 2.32 27.74
N LEU A 198 2.73 1.67 26.57
CA LEU A 198 2.28 0.26 26.47
C LEU A 198 3.45 -0.74 26.47
N VAL A 199 4.64 -0.26 26.81
CA VAL A 199 5.87 -1.04 26.93
C VAL A 199 6.32 -1.00 28.40
N ASP A 200 5.56 -1.67 29.25
CA ASP A 200 6.02 -2.31 30.49
C ASP A 200 5.11 -3.52 30.79
#